data_AF-A0A9P7S5R1-F1
#
_entry.id   AF-A0A9P7S5R1-F1
#
_cell.length_a   1.000
_cell.length_b   1.000
_cell.length_c   1.000
_cell.angle_alpha   90.00
_cell.angle_beta   90.00
_cell.angle_gamma   90.00
#
_symmetry.space_group_name_H-M   'P 1'
#
loop_
_entity.id
_entity.type
_entity.pdbx_description
1 polymer ?
#
loop_
_entity_poly.entity_id
_entity_poly.type
_entity_poly.pdbx_seq_one_letter_code
_entity_poly.pdbx_strand_id
1 'polypeptide(L)'
;MEGLPIDMSHPRVREYLSLVRLQVLTPLSLLINVASVIVCAVAVNPSLGAVARRFPTSITPKTILVSIYVAVLFLGQLGYCLLLVLARKPETKKTLTSGVGLALVFANWVMALWAVSWVFEWFLFSTILQGLLLLLLLYSNIVLLVYHQPTGERIFDIMFIHAPIRFFLVLQIALMFPLSLFITLGLTYPHATDPGHPIDYTAHHWPGFGVVFGTNLLGLIVVILRRDIVWCVAATWICISIWAQRPKPNSVYVTTLLFIILHPVALVGTYIYHYFFAREQGVALPPDDDHPGLYRRNNQQEHPSSNPQNGTGEQRAPREVDAEAVWG
;
A
#
# COMPACT_ATOMS: atom_id res chain seq x y z
N MET A 1 37.25 14.56 12.91
CA MET A 1 36.71 13.22 12.57
C MET A 1 37.29 12.80 11.21
N GLU A 2 38.61 12.61 11.13
CA GLU A 2 39.34 12.40 9.86
C GLU A 2 40.09 11.06 9.87
N GLY A 3 39.35 9.97 10.08
CA GLY A 3 39.99 8.66 10.27
C GLY A 3 39.14 7.45 9.90
N LEU A 4 38.07 7.63 9.14
CA LEU A 4 37.34 6.52 8.53
C LEU A 4 37.80 6.36 7.08
N PRO A 5 38.19 5.16 6.60
CA PRO A 5 38.58 4.92 5.21
C PRO A 5 37.42 5.07 4.20
N ILE A 6 36.28 5.60 4.64
CA ILE A 6 35.03 5.72 3.90
C ILE A 6 34.53 7.15 4.09
N ASP A 7 34.45 7.89 2.98
CA ASP A 7 33.93 9.26 2.96
C ASP A 7 32.40 9.26 3.20
N MET A 8 32.03 9.53 4.45
CA MET A 8 30.63 9.62 4.91
C MET A 8 29.91 10.88 4.41
N SER A 9 30.60 11.83 3.77
CA SER A 9 29.98 13.02 3.18
C SER A 9 29.39 12.75 1.79
N HIS A 10 29.84 11.69 1.11
CA HIS A 10 29.40 11.38 -0.24
C HIS A 10 28.00 10.72 -0.26
N PRO A 11 27.03 11.26 -1.04
CA PRO A 11 25.63 10.80 -1.00
C PRO A 11 25.45 9.32 -1.38
N ARG A 12 26.25 8.81 -2.33
CA ARG A 12 26.21 7.40 -2.74
C ARG A 12 26.69 6.43 -1.65
N VAL A 13 27.64 6.86 -0.82
CA VAL A 13 28.13 6.07 0.32
C VAL A 13 27.07 5.99 1.41
N ARG A 14 26.33 7.08 1.67
CA ARG A 14 25.20 7.10 2.60
C ARG A 14 24.07 6.18 2.14
N GLU A 15 23.73 6.21 0.86
CA GLU A 15 22.72 5.31 0.27
C GLU A 15 23.15 3.84 0.35
N TYR A 16 24.42 3.54 0.12
CA TYR A 16 24.94 2.19 0.25
C TYR A 16 24.91 1.71 1.72
N LEU A 17 25.31 2.55 2.67
CA LEU A 17 25.27 2.22 4.09
C LEU A 17 23.84 2.08 4.62
N SER A 18 22.90 2.89 4.14
CA SER A 18 21.48 2.75 4.48
C SER A 18 20.90 1.46 3.90
N LEU A 19 21.23 1.13 2.64
CA LEU A 19 20.90 -0.15 2.01
C LEU A 19 21.38 -1.35 2.84
N VAL A 20 22.66 -1.36 3.23
CA VAL A 20 23.25 -2.45 4.01
C VAL A 20 22.58 -2.59 5.37
N ARG A 21 22.34 -1.47 6.07
CA ARG A 21 21.59 -1.49 7.34
C ARG A 21 20.18 -2.04 7.14
N LEU A 22 19.51 -1.63 6.07
CA LEU A 22 18.15 -2.07 5.78
C LEU A 22 18.08 -3.56 5.43
N GLN A 23 19.08 -4.07 4.70
CA GLN A 23 19.20 -5.49 4.33
C GLN A 23 19.41 -6.40 5.54
N VAL A 24 20.05 -5.92 6.61
CA VAL A 24 20.19 -6.68 7.85
C VAL A 24 18.98 -6.48 8.76
N LEU A 25 18.51 -5.24 8.90
CA LEU A 25 17.48 -4.89 9.86
C LEU A 25 16.08 -5.37 9.44
N THR A 26 15.76 -5.35 8.14
CA THR A 26 14.43 -5.77 7.66
C THR A 26 14.17 -7.25 7.89
N PRO A 27 15.04 -8.19 7.44
CA PRO A 27 14.81 -9.61 7.67
C PRO A 27 14.84 -9.97 9.16
N LEU A 28 15.72 -9.32 9.94
CA LEU A 28 15.76 -9.51 11.40
C LEU A 28 14.44 -9.08 12.05
N SER A 29 13.93 -7.89 11.73
CA SER A 29 12.66 -7.39 12.28
C SER A 29 11.48 -8.29 11.90
N LEU A 30 11.45 -8.78 10.66
CA LEU A 30 10.42 -9.71 10.18
C LEU A 30 10.48 -11.04 10.94
N LEU A 31 11.68 -11.59 11.12
CA LEU A 31 11.86 -12.87 11.82
C LEU A 31 11.41 -12.76 13.29
N ILE A 32 11.74 -11.66 13.95
CA ILE A 32 11.28 -11.39 15.33
C ILE A 32 9.76 -11.25 15.39
N ASN A 33 9.15 -10.53 14.45
CA ASN A 33 7.70 -10.39 14.37
C ASN A 33 7.01 -11.75 14.16
N VAL A 34 7.44 -12.53 13.16
CA VAL A 34 6.91 -13.87 12.88
C VAL A 34 7.04 -14.78 14.09
N ALA A 35 8.22 -14.83 14.70
CA ALA A 35 8.46 -15.66 15.89
C ALA A 35 7.53 -15.24 17.05
N SER A 36 7.41 -13.94 17.32
CA SER A 36 6.58 -13.41 18.40
C SER A 36 5.10 -13.74 18.18
N VAL A 37 4.59 -13.50 16.97
CA VAL A 37 3.20 -13.81 16.61
C VAL A 37 2.93 -15.31 16.68
N ILE A 38 3.83 -16.16 16.20
CA ILE A 38 3.68 -17.63 16.30
C ILE A 38 3.66 -18.06 17.77
N VAL A 39 4.63 -17.63 18.57
CA VAL A 39 4.71 -17.98 20.01
C VAL A 39 3.43 -17.53 20.74
N CYS A 40 2.98 -16.29 20.54
CA CYS A 40 1.73 -15.79 21.12
C CYS A 40 0.47 -16.50 20.57
N ALA A 41 0.51 -17.05 19.36
CA ALA A 41 -0.62 -17.76 18.76
C ALA A 41 -0.73 -19.23 19.20
N VAL A 42 0.39 -19.91 19.43
CA VAL A 42 0.41 -21.38 19.63
C VAL A 42 1.00 -21.83 20.96
N ALA A 43 1.99 -21.11 21.52
CA ALA A 43 2.75 -21.57 22.68
C ALA A 43 2.24 -20.98 24.01
N VAL A 44 1.66 -19.78 23.98
CA VAL A 44 1.17 -19.09 25.18
C VAL A 44 -0.33 -19.34 25.39
N ASN A 45 -0.74 -19.49 26.65
CA ASN A 45 -2.13 -19.56 27.08
C ASN A 45 -2.44 -18.41 28.05
N PRO A 46 -3.46 -17.56 27.78
CA PRO A 46 -4.34 -17.58 26.60
C PRO A 46 -3.59 -17.22 25.30
N SER A 47 -3.90 -17.89 24.19
CA SER A 47 -3.34 -17.55 22.89
C SER A 47 -4.02 -16.33 22.26
N LEU A 48 -3.43 -15.74 21.21
CA LEU A 48 -4.05 -14.62 20.45
C LEU A 48 -5.52 -14.87 20.10
N GLY A 49 -5.81 -16.09 19.60
CA GLY A 49 -7.16 -16.50 19.25
C GLY A 49 -8.06 -16.76 20.46
N ALA A 50 -7.50 -17.21 21.58
CA ALA A 50 -8.25 -17.40 22.82
C ALA A 50 -8.70 -16.05 23.40
N VAL A 51 -7.80 -15.05 23.45
CA VAL A 51 -8.14 -13.68 23.87
C VAL A 51 -9.23 -13.10 22.96
N ALA A 52 -9.08 -13.23 21.62
CA ALA A 52 -10.09 -12.72 20.69
C ALA A 52 -11.48 -13.39 20.85
N ARG A 53 -11.54 -14.65 21.30
CA ARG A 53 -12.79 -15.34 21.62
C ARG A 53 -13.37 -14.95 22.98
N ARG A 54 -12.51 -14.58 23.93
CA ARG A 54 -12.91 -14.13 25.27
C ARG A 54 -13.59 -12.75 25.24
N PHE A 55 -13.16 -11.90 24.30
CA PHE A 55 -13.69 -10.56 24.08
C PHE A 55 -14.37 -10.43 22.70
N PRO A 56 -15.50 -11.11 22.47
CA PRO A 56 -16.19 -11.05 21.19
C PRO A 56 -16.83 -9.67 20.98
N THR A 57 -16.72 -9.16 19.76
CA THR A 57 -17.27 -7.88 19.31
C THR A 57 -18.13 -8.09 18.06
N SER A 58 -18.87 -7.07 17.66
CA SER A 58 -19.67 -7.09 16.42
C SER A 58 -18.82 -7.39 15.18
N ILE A 59 -17.54 -7.03 15.17
CA ILE A 59 -16.61 -7.22 14.05
C ILE A 59 -15.62 -8.39 14.24
N THR A 60 -15.71 -9.15 15.34
CA THR A 60 -14.77 -10.27 15.60
C THR A 60 -14.76 -11.27 14.44
N PRO A 61 -13.61 -11.53 13.81
CA PRO A 61 -13.51 -12.38 12.64
C PRO A 61 -13.35 -13.86 13.03
N LYS A 62 -13.49 -14.74 12.05
CA LYS A 62 -13.15 -16.16 12.20
C LYS A 62 -11.63 -16.31 12.22
N THR A 63 -11.08 -16.74 13.36
CA THR A 63 -9.63 -16.78 13.62
C THR A 63 -8.83 -17.45 12.51
N ILE A 64 -9.27 -18.62 12.01
CA ILE A 64 -8.54 -19.36 10.97
C ILE A 64 -8.37 -18.55 9.67
N LEU A 65 -9.38 -17.76 9.28
CA LEU A 65 -9.32 -16.97 8.05
C LEU A 65 -8.37 -15.77 8.19
N VAL A 66 -8.29 -15.18 9.39
CA VAL A 66 -7.31 -14.13 9.69
C VAL A 66 -5.90 -14.72 9.74
N SER A 67 -5.71 -15.91 10.32
CA SER A 67 -4.41 -16.58 10.33
C SER A 67 -3.90 -16.86 8.92
N ILE A 68 -4.77 -17.30 7.99
CA ILE A 68 -4.41 -17.46 6.57
C ILE A 68 -4.00 -16.12 5.96
N TYR A 69 -4.77 -15.05 6.22
CA TYR A 69 -4.43 -13.71 5.74
C TYR A 69 -3.04 -13.26 6.22
N VAL A 70 -2.77 -13.42 7.51
CA VAL A 70 -1.49 -13.05 8.13
C VAL A 70 -0.35 -13.91 7.57
N ALA A 71 -0.58 -15.20 7.30
CA ALA A 71 0.41 -16.07 6.68
C ALA A 71 0.78 -15.60 5.26
N VAL A 72 -0.21 -15.24 4.43
CA VAL A 72 0.02 -14.67 3.09
C VAL A 72 0.79 -13.36 3.17
N LEU A 73 0.45 -12.50 4.15
CA LEU A 73 1.17 -11.25 4.40
C LEU A 73 2.63 -11.51 4.77
N PHE A 74 2.91 -12.46 5.68
CA PHE A 74 4.29 -12.82 6.02
C PHE A 74 5.06 -13.42 4.84
N LEU A 75 4.41 -14.24 4.01
CA LEU A 75 5.02 -14.74 2.79
C LEU A 75 5.38 -13.60 1.82
N GLY A 76 4.50 -12.61 1.69
CA GLY A 76 4.75 -11.39 0.93
C GLY A 76 5.94 -10.59 1.47
N GLN A 77 6.05 -10.44 2.80
CA GLN A 77 7.18 -9.75 3.43
C GLN A 77 8.50 -10.53 3.33
N LEU A 78 8.46 -11.86 3.32
CA LEU A 78 9.63 -12.68 2.99
C LEU A 78 10.08 -12.42 1.55
N GLY A 79 9.13 -12.34 0.61
CA GLY A 79 9.41 -11.95 -0.78
C GLY A 79 10.02 -10.55 -0.88
N TYR A 80 9.53 -9.59 -0.09
CA TYR A 80 10.13 -8.25 0.02
C TYR A 80 11.61 -8.32 0.47
N CYS A 81 11.91 -9.13 1.48
CA CYS A 81 13.28 -9.33 1.97
C CYS A 81 14.18 -9.98 0.92
N LEU A 82 13.66 -10.95 0.16
CA LEU A 82 14.41 -11.56 -0.96
C LEU A 82 14.68 -10.52 -2.06
N LEU A 83 13.69 -9.70 -2.42
CA LEU A 83 13.91 -8.61 -3.38
C LEU A 83 14.93 -7.59 -2.89
N LEU A 84 14.96 -7.25 -1.60
CA LEU A 84 15.98 -6.36 -1.03
C LEU A 84 17.42 -6.84 -1.28
N VAL A 85 17.63 -8.16 -1.24
CA VAL A 85 18.95 -8.77 -1.45
C VAL A 85 19.25 -8.96 -2.93
N LEU A 86 18.25 -9.37 -3.72
CA LEU A 86 18.41 -9.73 -5.13
C LEU A 86 18.27 -8.55 -6.10
N ALA A 87 17.68 -7.42 -5.67
CA ALA A 87 17.43 -6.28 -6.55
C ALA A 87 18.74 -5.68 -7.06
N ARG A 88 18.93 -5.74 -8.38
CA ARG A 88 20.06 -5.12 -9.08
C ARG A 88 19.73 -3.73 -9.61
N LYS A 89 18.45 -3.44 -9.88
CA LYS A 89 17.99 -2.18 -10.46
C LYS A 89 18.05 -1.03 -9.43
N PRO A 90 18.62 0.14 -9.80
CA PRO A 90 18.77 1.27 -8.87
C PRO A 90 17.43 1.88 -8.44
N GLU A 91 16.42 1.86 -9.31
CA GLU A 91 15.09 2.39 -9.00
C GLU A 91 14.35 1.57 -7.93
N THR A 92 14.45 0.24 -8.02
CA THR A 92 13.90 -0.67 -6.99
C THR A 92 14.63 -0.45 -5.67
N LYS A 93 15.96 -0.30 -5.68
CA LYS A 93 16.76 0.03 -4.47
C LYS A 93 16.33 1.34 -3.83
N LYS A 94 16.11 2.40 -4.62
CA LYS A 94 15.65 3.70 -4.12
C LYS A 94 14.27 3.62 -3.47
N THR A 95 13.33 2.91 -4.10
CA THR A 95 11.99 2.66 -3.55
C THR A 95 12.09 1.95 -2.19
N LEU A 96 12.97 0.95 -2.11
CA LEU A 96 13.19 0.14 -0.92
C LEU A 96 13.83 0.93 0.24
N THR A 97 14.83 1.77 -0.02
CA THR A 97 15.55 2.51 1.04
C THR A 97 14.90 3.80 1.46
N SER A 98 14.36 4.56 0.51
CA SER A 98 13.89 5.92 0.75
C SER A 98 12.39 5.98 0.98
N GLY A 99 11.64 4.96 0.55
CA GLY A 99 10.18 4.96 0.65
C GLY A 99 9.63 4.15 1.82
N VAL A 100 10.04 2.89 1.90
CA VAL A 100 9.27 1.87 2.66
C VAL A 100 10.08 1.21 3.76
N GLY A 101 11.36 0.94 3.54
CA GLY A 101 12.11 -0.04 4.32
C GLY A 101 12.09 0.22 5.82
N LEU A 102 12.39 1.45 6.24
CA LEU A 102 12.51 1.80 7.65
C LEU A 102 11.14 1.77 8.34
N ALA A 103 10.10 2.26 7.69
CA ALA A 103 8.73 2.22 8.21
C ALA A 103 8.23 0.77 8.36
N LEU A 104 8.58 -0.13 7.42
CA LEU A 104 8.25 -1.55 7.51
C LEU A 104 8.99 -2.25 8.65
N VAL A 105 10.27 -1.91 8.89
CA VAL A 105 11.03 -2.39 10.05
C VAL A 105 10.31 -2.01 11.35
N PHE A 106 9.95 -0.74 11.51
CA PHE A 106 9.21 -0.29 12.70
C PHE A 106 7.85 -0.95 12.80
N ALA A 107 7.13 -1.10 11.68
CA ALA A 107 5.86 -1.80 11.65
C ALA A 107 5.98 -3.23 12.17
N ASN A 108 7.04 -3.96 11.81
CA ASN A 108 7.31 -5.31 12.30
C ASN A 108 7.57 -5.36 13.80
N TRP A 109 8.36 -4.43 14.33
CA TRP A 109 8.60 -4.33 15.78
C TRP A 109 7.33 -3.98 16.56
N VAL A 110 6.56 -3.01 16.08
CA VAL A 110 5.30 -2.61 16.71
C VAL A 110 4.29 -3.76 16.68
N MET A 111 4.21 -4.52 15.58
CA MET A 111 3.35 -5.69 15.45
C MET A 111 3.77 -6.83 16.41
N ALA A 112 5.08 -7.04 16.60
CA ALA A 112 5.61 -8.00 17.55
C ALA A 112 5.23 -7.64 19.00
N LEU A 113 5.46 -6.38 19.39
CA LEU A 113 5.09 -5.85 20.71
C LEU A 113 3.58 -5.87 20.93
N TRP A 114 2.80 -5.62 19.88
CA TRP A 114 1.37 -5.75 19.94
C TRP A 114 0.95 -7.17 20.32
N ALA A 115 1.52 -8.20 19.68
CA ALA A 115 1.14 -9.58 19.93
C ALA A 115 1.35 -9.96 21.40
N VAL A 116 2.45 -9.49 21.99
CA VAL A 116 2.73 -9.65 23.42
C VAL A 116 1.69 -8.91 24.26
N SER A 117 1.47 -7.62 24.01
CA SER A 117 0.51 -6.83 24.80
C SER A 117 -0.93 -7.33 24.70
N TRP A 118 -1.32 -7.90 23.57
CA TRP A 118 -2.62 -8.51 23.34
C TRP A 118 -2.83 -9.75 24.22
N VAL A 119 -1.82 -10.63 24.30
CA VAL A 119 -1.88 -11.83 25.16
C VAL A 119 -1.96 -11.47 26.64
N PHE A 120 -1.29 -10.39 27.06
CA PHE A 120 -1.39 -9.87 28.43
C PHE A 120 -2.69 -9.08 28.70
N GLU A 121 -3.61 -9.01 27.74
CA GLU A 121 -4.87 -8.28 27.84
C GLU A 121 -4.67 -6.76 28.13
N TRP A 122 -3.51 -6.20 27.75
CA TRP A 122 -3.21 -4.76 27.88
C TRP A 122 -3.86 -3.97 26.74
N PHE A 123 -5.19 -3.99 26.65
CA PHE A 123 -5.95 -3.53 25.48
C PHE A 123 -5.71 -2.06 25.13
N LEU A 124 -5.55 -1.17 26.12
CA LEU A 124 -5.21 0.23 25.87
C LEU A 124 -3.85 0.36 25.17
N PHE A 125 -2.82 -0.31 25.72
CA PHE A 125 -1.48 -0.29 25.14
C PHE A 125 -1.46 -0.94 23.75
N SER A 126 -2.15 -2.08 23.59
CA SER A 126 -2.37 -2.74 22.31
C SER A 126 -3.01 -1.79 21.29
N THR A 127 -4.02 -1.01 21.68
CA THR A 127 -4.70 -0.05 20.80
C THR A 127 -3.79 1.10 20.39
N ILE A 128 -2.95 1.61 21.30
CA ILE A 128 -1.93 2.62 20.99
C ILE A 128 -0.93 2.07 19.97
N LEU A 129 -0.44 0.84 20.16
CA LEU A 129 0.46 0.18 19.22
C LEU A 129 -0.21 0.00 17.84
N GLN A 130 -1.48 -0.39 17.80
CA GLN A 130 -2.24 -0.51 16.56
C GLN A 130 -2.44 0.83 15.85
N GLY A 131 -2.68 1.91 16.61
CA GLY A 131 -2.74 3.26 16.07
C GLY A 131 -1.41 3.70 15.46
N LEU A 132 -0.29 3.47 16.17
CA LEU A 132 1.05 3.74 15.67
C LEU A 132 1.36 2.93 14.40
N LEU A 133 1.01 1.66 14.40
CA LEU A 133 1.19 0.77 13.25
C LEU A 133 0.38 1.24 12.03
N LEU A 134 -0.87 1.64 12.24
CA LEU A 134 -1.72 2.21 11.20
C LEU A 134 -1.11 3.48 10.62
N LEU A 135 -0.58 4.38 11.45
CA LEU A 135 0.08 5.61 11.00
C LEU A 135 1.35 5.32 10.17
N LEU A 136 2.19 4.38 10.62
CA LEU A 136 3.38 3.95 9.88
C LEU A 136 3.02 3.39 8.51
N LEU A 137 1.99 2.53 8.44
CA LEU A 137 1.55 1.93 7.18
C LEU A 137 0.86 2.94 6.27
N LEU A 138 0.10 3.89 6.82
CA LEU A 138 -0.49 4.97 6.06
C LEU A 138 0.59 5.85 5.44
N TYR A 139 1.61 6.22 6.21
CA TYR A 139 2.79 6.93 5.71
C TYR A 139 3.46 6.17 4.57
N SER A 140 3.77 4.88 4.75
CA SER A 140 4.39 4.07 3.69
C SER A 140 3.53 4.00 2.42
N ASN A 141 2.21 3.84 2.56
CA ASN A 141 1.32 3.78 1.40
C ASN A 141 1.23 5.14 0.69
N ILE A 142 1.18 6.26 1.41
CA ILE A 142 1.19 7.61 0.81
C ILE A 142 2.51 7.84 0.05
N VAL A 143 3.65 7.47 0.65
CA VAL A 143 4.96 7.63 0.02
C VAL A 143 5.08 6.79 -1.25
N LEU A 144 4.58 5.55 -1.24
CA LEU A 144 4.49 4.73 -2.45
C LEU A 144 3.57 5.36 -3.49
N LEU A 145 2.45 5.93 -3.06
CA LEU A 145 1.47 6.54 -3.95
C LEU A 145 2.00 7.77 -4.70
N VAL A 146 2.75 8.62 -3.99
CA VAL A 146 3.22 9.92 -4.48
C VAL A 146 4.55 9.77 -5.21
N TYR A 147 5.50 9.03 -4.65
CA TYR A 147 6.88 9.02 -5.13
C TYR A 147 7.26 7.78 -5.95
N HIS A 148 6.54 6.67 -5.82
CA HIS A 148 6.93 5.39 -6.43
C HIS A 148 5.71 4.62 -6.98
N GLN A 149 5.07 5.17 -8.01
CA GLN A 149 3.84 4.60 -8.56
C GLN A 149 4.04 3.18 -9.14
N PRO A 150 3.06 2.29 -8.95
CA PRO A 150 3.11 0.95 -9.52
C PRO A 150 3.07 1.03 -11.05
N THR A 151 4.08 0.46 -11.70
CA THR A 151 4.19 0.40 -13.17
C THR A 151 4.03 -1.05 -13.62
N GLY A 152 3.22 -1.29 -14.66
CA GLY A 152 2.92 -2.64 -15.16
C GLY A 152 4.14 -3.42 -15.64
N GLU A 153 5.23 -2.72 -15.98
CA GLU A 153 6.50 -3.29 -16.39
C GLU A 153 7.29 -3.97 -15.26
N ARG A 154 6.89 -3.74 -14.00
CA ARG A 154 7.58 -4.22 -12.79
C ARG A 154 6.65 -5.03 -11.89
N ILE A 155 6.15 -6.14 -12.43
CA ILE A 155 5.20 -7.03 -11.75
C ILE A 155 5.73 -7.52 -10.38
N PHE A 156 7.03 -7.82 -10.28
CA PHE A 156 7.63 -8.25 -9.00
C PHE A 156 7.65 -7.14 -7.94
N ASP A 157 7.85 -5.87 -8.33
CA ASP A 157 7.79 -4.74 -7.42
C ASP A 157 6.34 -4.51 -6.95
N ILE A 158 5.36 -4.75 -7.80
CA ILE A 158 3.94 -4.72 -7.39
C ILE A 158 3.65 -5.85 -6.40
N MET A 159 4.06 -7.07 -6.71
CA MET A 159 3.73 -8.26 -5.93
C MET A 159 4.42 -8.32 -4.57
N PHE A 160 5.66 -7.84 -4.45
CA PHE A 160 6.44 -7.99 -3.23
C PHE A 160 6.75 -6.68 -2.51
N ILE A 161 6.56 -5.51 -3.14
CA ILE A 161 6.66 -4.22 -2.44
C ILE A 161 5.25 -3.71 -2.14
N HIS A 162 4.44 -3.49 -3.18
CA HIS A 162 3.14 -2.86 -3.00
C HIS A 162 2.14 -3.78 -2.31
N ALA A 163 2.10 -5.05 -2.71
CA ALA A 163 1.08 -5.96 -2.20
C ALA A 163 1.19 -6.19 -0.69
N PRO A 164 2.35 -6.56 -0.11
CA PRO A 164 2.43 -6.86 1.33
C PRO A 164 2.10 -5.65 2.19
N ILE A 165 2.51 -4.45 1.77
CA ILE A 165 2.25 -3.19 2.49
C ILE A 165 0.78 -2.80 2.44
N ARG A 166 0.12 -2.99 1.29
CA ARG A 166 -1.33 -2.76 1.14
C ARG A 166 -2.14 -3.79 1.91
N PHE A 167 -1.79 -5.08 1.82
CA PHE A 167 -2.39 -6.13 2.65
C PHE A 167 -2.24 -5.80 4.13
N PHE A 168 -1.07 -5.31 4.55
CA PHE A 168 -0.87 -4.93 5.94
C PHE A 168 -1.74 -3.74 6.34
N LEU A 169 -1.81 -2.69 5.52
CA LEU A 169 -2.65 -1.53 5.78
C LEU A 169 -4.14 -1.91 5.87
N VAL A 170 -4.64 -2.72 4.93
CA VAL A 170 -6.05 -3.17 4.90
C VAL A 170 -6.37 -3.96 6.16
N LEU A 171 -5.48 -4.85 6.60
CA LEU A 171 -5.64 -5.59 7.85
C LEU A 171 -5.77 -4.65 9.06
N GLN A 172 -4.95 -3.59 9.12
CA GLN A 172 -5.02 -2.63 10.22
C GLN A 172 -6.30 -1.81 10.21
N ILE A 173 -6.61 -1.16 9.08
CA ILE A 173 -7.72 -0.23 9.01
C ILE A 173 -9.08 -0.94 9.11
N ALA A 174 -9.22 -2.12 8.50
CA ALA A 174 -10.50 -2.82 8.42
C ALA A 174 -10.76 -3.75 9.60
N LEU A 175 -9.73 -4.17 10.35
CA LEU A 175 -9.88 -5.22 11.35
C LEU A 175 -9.11 -4.97 12.65
N MET A 176 -7.78 -4.99 12.63
CA MET A 176 -6.98 -5.06 13.86
C MET A 176 -7.08 -3.82 14.74
N PHE A 177 -6.98 -2.62 14.16
CA PHE A 177 -7.14 -1.37 14.91
C PHE A 177 -8.57 -1.22 15.44
N PRO A 178 -9.63 -1.34 14.62
CA PRO A 178 -10.99 -1.27 15.13
C PRO A 178 -11.32 -2.33 16.18
N LEU A 179 -10.82 -3.56 16.03
CA LEU A 179 -11.03 -4.63 17.01
C LEU A 179 -10.41 -4.27 18.37
N SER A 180 -9.16 -3.79 18.37
CA SER A 180 -8.48 -3.36 19.60
C SER A 180 -9.21 -2.18 20.26
N LEU A 181 -9.66 -1.23 19.45
CA LEU A 181 -10.44 -0.09 19.90
C LEU A 181 -11.77 -0.51 20.52
N PHE A 182 -12.50 -1.45 19.90
CA PHE A 182 -13.79 -1.92 20.41
C PHE A 182 -13.64 -2.60 21.76
N ILE A 183 -12.62 -3.44 21.93
CA ILE A 183 -12.36 -4.10 23.21
C ILE A 183 -11.97 -3.06 24.28
N THR A 184 -11.12 -2.10 23.92
CA THR A 184 -10.69 -1.04 24.85
C THR A 184 -11.85 -0.15 25.29
N LEU A 185 -12.80 0.13 24.39
CA LEU A 185 -14.02 0.89 24.68
C LEU A 185 -15.13 0.06 25.36
N GLY A 186 -14.89 -1.22 25.62
CA GLY A 186 -15.89 -2.10 26.21
C GLY A 186 -17.08 -2.42 25.28
N LEU A 187 -16.93 -2.24 23.97
CA LEU A 187 -17.93 -2.60 22.94
C LEU A 187 -17.91 -4.10 22.64
N THR A 188 -17.85 -4.92 23.69
CA THR A 188 -17.80 -6.38 23.66
C THR A 188 -19.11 -6.96 24.15
N TYR A 189 -19.48 -8.15 23.66
CA TYR A 189 -20.64 -8.85 24.20
C TYR A 189 -20.33 -9.41 25.59
N PRO A 190 -21.30 -9.40 26.53
CA PRO A 190 -21.13 -9.97 27.86
C PRO A 190 -20.66 -11.42 27.75
N HIS A 191 -19.70 -11.76 28.60
CA HIS A 191 -18.88 -12.96 28.49
C HIS A 191 -19.70 -14.25 28.48
N ALA A 192 -19.13 -15.28 27.86
CA ALA A 192 -19.49 -16.68 28.13
C ALA A 192 -19.18 -17.14 29.57
N THR A 193 -18.62 -16.28 30.44
CA THR A 193 -18.34 -16.58 31.86
C THR A 193 -19.49 -16.25 32.80
N ASP A 194 -20.54 -15.56 32.37
CA ASP A 194 -21.80 -15.46 33.11
C ASP A 194 -22.83 -16.43 32.50
N PRO A 195 -22.87 -17.69 32.96
CA PRO A 195 -23.86 -18.66 32.48
C PRO A 195 -25.25 -18.22 32.96
N GLY A 196 -25.97 -17.46 32.14
CA GLY A 196 -27.37 -17.11 32.44
C GLY A 196 -27.91 -15.86 31.74
N HIS A 197 -27.07 -14.96 31.25
CA HIS A 197 -27.56 -13.78 30.54
C HIS A 197 -27.81 -14.07 29.05
N PRO A 198 -29.01 -13.76 28.51
CA PRO A 198 -29.25 -13.85 27.07
C PRO A 198 -28.29 -12.89 26.36
N ILE A 199 -27.45 -13.42 25.47
CA ILE A 199 -26.49 -12.61 24.72
C ILE A 199 -27.27 -11.85 23.66
N ASP A 200 -27.43 -10.55 23.87
CA ASP A 200 -28.01 -9.67 22.86
C ASP A 200 -26.96 -9.31 21.81
N TYR A 201 -26.96 -10.06 20.70
CA TYR A 201 -26.08 -9.80 19.55
C TYR A 201 -26.46 -8.53 18.77
N THR A 202 -27.58 -7.87 19.10
CA THR A 202 -27.93 -6.56 18.54
C THR A 202 -27.27 -5.39 19.29
N ALA A 203 -26.72 -5.66 20.48
CA ALA A 203 -25.90 -4.69 21.20
C ALA A 203 -24.71 -4.23 20.35
N HIS A 204 -24.46 -2.92 20.35
CA HIS A 204 -23.35 -2.29 19.61
C HIS A 204 -23.29 -2.60 18.09
N HIS A 205 -24.43 -2.89 17.48
CA HIS A 205 -24.53 -3.13 16.03
C HIS A 205 -24.21 -1.90 15.18
N TRP A 206 -24.48 -0.69 15.68
CA TRP A 206 -24.21 0.58 14.98
C TRP A 206 -22.72 0.91 14.87
N PRO A 207 -21.92 0.86 15.94
CA PRO A 207 -20.46 1.01 15.83
C PRO A 207 -19.84 0.00 14.87
N GLY A 208 -20.23 -1.28 14.97
CA GLY A 208 -19.76 -2.33 14.05
C GLY A 208 -20.12 -2.06 12.60
N PHE A 209 -21.36 -1.65 12.35
CA PHE A 209 -21.82 -1.22 11.03
C PHE A 209 -20.99 -0.04 10.51
N GLY A 210 -20.80 1.00 11.31
CA GLY A 210 -20.07 2.21 10.91
C GLY A 210 -18.62 1.92 10.51
N VAL A 211 -17.91 1.09 11.29
CA VAL A 211 -16.54 0.68 10.96
C VAL A 211 -16.50 -0.15 9.68
N VAL A 212 -17.32 -1.21 9.59
CA VAL A 212 -17.29 -2.11 8.43
C VAL A 212 -17.73 -1.37 7.18
N PHE A 213 -18.81 -0.60 7.23
CA PHE A 213 -19.28 0.20 6.11
C PHE A 213 -18.25 1.26 5.69
N GLY A 214 -17.73 2.05 6.65
CA GLY A 214 -16.81 3.14 6.36
C GLY A 214 -15.48 2.66 5.76
N THR A 215 -14.88 1.61 6.35
CA THR A 215 -13.60 1.07 5.86
C THR A 215 -13.74 0.40 4.49
N ASN A 216 -14.86 -0.29 4.24
CA ASN A 216 -15.11 -0.90 2.93
C ASN A 216 -15.56 0.11 1.87
N LEU A 217 -16.27 1.18 2.23
CA LEU A 217 -16.57 2.27 1.31
C LEU A 217 -15.29 2.98 0.87
N LEU A 218 -14.38 3.26 1.81
CA LEU A 218 -13.05 3.77 1.50
C LEU A 218 -12.31 2.82 0.55
N GLY A 219 -12.34 1.52 0.86
CA GLY A 219 -11.71 0.49 0.02
C GLY A 219 -12.31 0.43 -1.39
N LEU A 220 -13.63 0.54 -1.52
CA LEU A 220 -14.33 0.58 -2.79
C LEU A 220 -13.92 1.79 -3.63
N ILE A 221 -13.81 2.97 -3.01
CA ILE A 221 -13.34 4.19 -3.69
C ILE A 221 -11.92 3.97 -4.23
N VAL A 222 -11.02 3.38 -3.42
CA VAL A 222 -9.64 3.06 -3.85
C VAL A 222 -9.65 2.08 -5.03
N VAL A 223 -10.48 1.04 -4.97
CA VAL A 223 -10.61 0.04 -6.03
C VAL A 223 -11.10 0.66 -7.34
N ILE A 224 -12.14 1.50 -7.30
CA ILE A 224 -12.71 2.16 -8.48
C ILE A 224 -11.72 3.17 -9.08
N LEU A 225 -11.11 4.02 -8.26
CA LEU A 225 -10.24 5.09 -8.76
C LEU A 225 -8.90 4.57 -9.27
N ARG A 226 -8.36 3.51 -8.67
CA ARG A 226 -7.00 3.04 -8.97
C ARG A 226 -6.92 1.66 -9.60
N ARG A 227 -8.05 0.96 -9.81
CA ARG A 227 -8.08 -0.43 -10.31
C ARG A 227 -7.17 -1.35 -9.47
N ASP A 228 -7.16 -1.15 -8.16
CA ASP A 228 -6.23 -1.83 -7.24
C ASP A 228 -6.73 -3.24 -6.87
N ILE A 229 -6.24 -4.24 -7.62
CA ILE A 229 -6.57 -5.66 -7.41
C ILE A 229 -6.16 -6.11 -6.00
N VAL A 230 -5.01 -5.66 -5.52
CA VAL A 230 -4.47 -6.07 -4.21
C VAL A 230 -5.42 -5.62 -3.11
N TRP A 231 -5.85 -4.35 -3.16
CA TRP A 231 -6.80 -3.82 -2.19
C TRP A 231 -8.14 -4.55 -2.25
N CYS A 232 -8.64 -4.83 -3.45
CA CYS A 232 -9.88 -5.57 -3.66
C CYS A 232 -9.83 -6.96 -3.00
N VAL A 233 -8.78 -7.74 -3.27
CA VAL A 233 -8.62 -9.09 -2.70
C VAL A 233 -8.51 -9.02 -1.18
N ALA A 234 -7.68 -8.10 -0.67
CA ALA A 234 -7.49 -7.92 0.75
C ALA A 234 -8.81 -7.55 1.48
N ALA A 235 -9.52 -6.53 1.00
CA ALA A 235 -10.78 -6.07 1.60
C ALA A 235 -11.87 -7.15 1.55
N THR A 236 -11.97 -7.86 0.42
CA THR A 236 -12.90 -8.98 0.25
C THR A 236 -12.60 -10.10 1.25
N TRP A 237 -11.32 -10.48 1.43
CA TRP A 237 -10.94 -11.51 2.38
C TRP A 237 -11.26 -11.13 3.83
N ILE A 238 -11.01 -9.88 4.21
CA ILE A 238 -11.38 -9.38 5.55
C ILE A 238 -12.90 -9.45 5.73
N CYS A 239 -13.70 -9.06 4.74
CA CYS A 239 -15.16 -9.20 4.81
C CYS A 239 -15.59 -10.67 4.97
N ILE A 240 -15.00 -11.60 4.21
CA ILE A 240 -15.26 -13.04 4.35
C ILE A 240 -14.90 -13.50 5.76
N SER A 241 -13.78 -13.02 6.32
CA SER A 241 -13.34 -13.38 7.67
C SER A 241 -14.32 -12.95 8.75
N ILE A 242 -14.90 -11.75 8.63
CA ILE A 242 -15.92 -11.22 9.55
C ILE A 242 -17.25 -11.95 9.37
N TRP A 243 -17.68 -12.14 8.12
CA TRP A 243 -18.93 -12.80 7.74
C TRP A 243 -19.00 -14.27 8.18
N ALA A 244 -17.87 -14.99 8.11
CA ALA A 244 -17.80 -16.42 8.41
C ALA A 244 -17.92 -16.73 9.92
N GLN A 245 -17.74 -15.74 10.80
CA GLN A 245 -17.94 -15.92 12.24
C GLN A 245 -19.41 -15.72 12.57
N ARG A 246 -20.02 -16.65 13.31
CA ARG A 246 -21.44 -16.59 13.72
C ARG A 246 -21.57 -16.75 15.23
N PRO A 247 -22.64 -16.21 15.85
CA PRO A 247 -23.66 -15.30 15.29
C PRO A 247 -23.15 -13.84 15.14
N LYS A 248 -23.87 -13.02 14.34
CA LYS A 248 -23.51 -11.62 14.04
C LYS A 248 -24.75 -10.72 14.00
N PRO A 249 -24.62 -9.42 14.35
CA PRO A 249 -25.69 -8.46 14.10
C PRO A 249 -26.02 -8.39 12.61
N ASN A 250 -27.31 -8.28 12.30
CA ASN A 250 -27.79 -8.22 10.91
C ASN A 250 -27.17 -7.07 10.11
N SER A 251 -26.92 -5.91 10.74
CA SER A 251 -26.31 -4.75 10.08
C SER A 251 -24.90 -5.06 9.57
N VAL A 252 -24.04 -5.65 10.42
CA VAL A 252 -22.67 -6.05 10.03
C VAL A 252 -22.72 -7.20 9.02
N TYR A 253 -23.64 -8.13 9.22
CA TYR A 253 -23.81 -9.29 8.35
C TYR A 253 -24.15 -8.91 6.91
N VAL A 254 -25.17 -8.06 6.73
CA VAL A 254 -25.62 -7.60 5.40
C VAL A 254 -24.53 -6.74 4.75
N THR A 255 -23.90 -5.85 5.50
CA THR A 255 -22.83 -4.98 4.96
C THR A 255 -21.63 -5.78 4.48
N THR A 256 -21.14 -6.75 5.28
CA THR A 256 -20.03 -7.62 4.85
C THR A 256 -20.37 -8.41 3.60
N LEU A 257 -21.58 -8.98 3.52
CA LEU A 257 -22.03 -9.72 2.32
C LEU A 257 -22.12 -8.83 1.09
N LEU A 258 -22.67 -7.61 1.23
CA LEU A 258 -22.75 -6.63 0.16
C LEU A 258 -21.37 -6.30 -0.40
N PHE A 259 -20.40 -6.01 0.47
CA PHE A 259 -19.05 -5.65 0.03
C PHE A 259 -18.24 -6.83 -0.50
N ILE A 260 -18.53 -8.08 -0.10
CA ILE A 260 -17.93 -9.27 -0.74
C ILE A 260 -18.27 -9.32 -2.24
N ILE A 261 -19.48 -8.89 -2.61
CA ILE A 261 -19.93 -8.86 -4.01
C ILE A 261 -19.51 -7.56 -4.69
N LEU A 262 -19.66 -6.42 -4.00
CA LEU A 262 -19.45 -5.11 -4.58
C LEU A 262 -18.00 -4.84 -4.96
N HIS A 263 -17.01 -5.30 -4.18
CA HIS A 263 -15.59 -5.09 -4.51
C HIS A 263 -15.18 -5.76 -5.85
N PRO A 264 -15.41 -7.07 -6.07
CA PRO A 264 -15.13 -7.71 -7.35
C PRO A 264 -15.92 -7.09 -8.52
N VAL A 265 -17.22 -6.81 -8.32
CA VAL A 265 -18.07 -6.22 -9.36
C VAL A 265 -17.57 -4.84 -9.75
N ALA A 266 -17.21 -4.00 -8.78
CA ALA A 266 -16.66 -2.68 -9.03
C ALA A 266 -15.32 -2.77 -9.77
N LEU A 267 -14.42 -3.67 -9.37
CA LEU A 267 -13.14 -3.87 -10.04
C LEU A 267 -13.36 -4.25 -11.52
N VAL A 268 -14.19 -5.27 -11.78
CA VAL A 268 -14.51 -5.72 -13.15
C VAL A 268 -15.18 -4.59 -13.94
N GLY A 269 -16.15 -3.90 -13.34
CA GLY A 269 -16.84 -2.77 -13.96
C GLY A 269 -15.89 -1.65 -14.35
N THR A 270 -14.93 -1.29 -13.48
CA THR A 270 -13.92 -0.27 -13.78
C THR A 270 -12.97 -0.73 -14.91
N TYR A 271 -12.58 -2.01 -14.96
CA TYR A 271 -11.78 -2.54 -16.06
C TYR A 271 -12.51 -2.48 -17.40
N ILE A 272 -13.77 -2.90 -17.42
CA ILE A 272 -14.63 -2.85 -18.62
C ILE A 272 -14.79 -1.39 -19.06
N TYR A 273 -15.15 -0.49 -18.14
CA TYR A 273 -15.31 0.93 -18.45
C TYR A 273 -14.04 1.52 -19.05
N HIS A 274 -12.88 1.25 -18.46
CA HIS A 274 -11.61 1.74 -19.00
C HIS A 274 -11.27 1.13 -20.37
N TYR A 275 -11.58 -0.14 -20.59
CA TYR A 275 -11.29 -0.79 -21.88
C TYR A 275 -12.11 -0.18 -23.03
N PHE A 276 -13.39 0.14 -22.79
CA PHE A 276 -14.28 0.65 -23.81
C PHE A 276 -14.27 2.18 -23.94
N PHE A 277 -14.15 2.93 -22.84
CA PHE A 277 -14.36 4.38 -22.84
C PHE A 277 -13.08 5.21 -22.60
N ALA A 278 -11.98 4.62 -22.10
CA ALA A 278 -10.74 5.38 -21.89
C ALA A 278 -9.83 5.46 -23.14
N ARG A 279 -10.27 4.86 -24.26
CA ARG A 279 -9.50 4.82 -25.52
C ARG A 279 -9.68 6.07 -26.39
N GLU A 280 -10.55 7.00 -26.00
CA GLU A 280 -10.86 8.22 -26.75
C GLU A 280 -10.10 9.48 -26.26
N GLN A 281 -9.26 9.37 -25.23
CA GLN A 281 -8.49 10.51 -24.71
C GLN A 281 -6.98 10.30 -24.92
N GLY A 282 -6.49 10.77 -26.07
CA GLY A 282 -5.07 11.01 -26.29
C GLY A 282 -4.55 10.46 -27.61
N VAL A 283 -4.72 11.22 -28.69
CA VAL A 283 -3.76 11.18 -29.81
C VAL A 283 -2.42 11.60 -29.21
N ALA A 284 -1.58 10.63 -28.86
CA ALA A 284 -0.20 10.91 -28.55
C ALA A 284 0.46 11.39 -29.84
N LEU A 285 0.84 12.68 -29.88
CA LEU A 285 1.78 13.15 -30.89
C LEU A 285 3.06 12.31 -30.75
N PRO A 286 3.66 11.88 -31.86
CA PRO A 286 4.97 11.24 -31.84
C PRO A 286 5.96 12.10 -31.03
N PRO A 287 6.94 11.52 -30.33
CA PRO A 287 8.07 12.29 -29.88
C PRO A 287 8.72 12.93 -31.11
N ASP A 288 8.57 14.24 -31.27
CA ASP A 288 9.28 15.00 -32.30
C ASP A 288 10.77 15.03 -31.93
N ASP A 289 11.48 13.93 -32.23
CA ASP A 289 12.90 13.96 -32.51
C ASP A 289 13.08 14.60 -33.89
N ASP A 290 13.02 15.94 -33.97
CA ASP A 290 13.68 16.81 -34.97
C ASP A 290 13.06 18.22 -35.05
N HIS A 291 13.13 19.02 -33.97
CA HIS A 291 12.98 20.48 -34.06
C HIS A 291 14.29 21.20 -33.71
N PRO A 292 15.25 21.32 -34.64
CA PRO A 292 16.42 22.17 -34.48
C PRO A 292 16.02 23.62 -34.75
N GLY A 293 15.38 24.30 -33.79
CA GLY A 293 14.91 25.67 -34.05
C GLY A 293 14.73 26.61 -32.85
N LEU A 294 14.66 26.13 -31.62
CA LEU A 294 14.23 26.96 -30.48
C LEU A 294 15.29 27.19 -29.41
N TYR A 295 16.55 27.38 -29.82
CA TYR A 295 17.57 28.04 -29.00
C TYR A 295 18.39 29.04 -29.82
N ARG A 296 17.82 30.19 -30.17
CA ARG A 296 18.64 31.36 -30.55
C ARG A 296 19.10 32.08 -29.28
N ARG A 297 20.22 31.58 -28.77
CA ARG A 297 21.06 32.21 -27.76
C ARG A 297 21.58 33.55 -28.32
N ASN A 298 21.21 34.65 -27.68
CA ASN A 298 21.85 35.95 -27.89
C ASN A 298 23.32 35.85 -27.47
N ASN A 299 24.23 35.88 -28.45
CA ASN A 299 25.59 36.36 -28.25
C ASN A 299 25.91 37.29 -29.42
N GLN A 300 26.21 38.54 -29.04
CA GLN A 300 26.67 39.61 -29.90
C GLN A 300 28.07 39.30 -30.47
N GLN A 301 28.21 39.63 -31.75
CA GLN A 301 29.37 40.29 -32.38
C GLN A 301 30.78 39.78 -32.06
N GLU A 302 31.40 39.11 -33.04
CA GLU A 302 32.81 39.35 -33.38
C GLU A 302 33.08 39.05 -34.87
N HIS A 303 33.31 40.14 -35.60
CA HIS A 303 34.11 40.40 -36.81
C HIS A 303 34.11 39.55 -38.12
N PRO A 304 34.37 40.21 -39.28
CA PRO A 304 34.22 39.68 -40.64
C PRO A 304 35.54 39.33 -41.34
N SER A 305 35.48 38.39 -42.30
CA SER A 305 36.37 38.19 -43.46
C SER A 305 36.03 36.81 -44.05
N SER A 306 36.05 36.49 -45.35
CA SER A 306 36.32 37.19 -46.60
C SER A 306 35.99 36.20 -47.74
N ASN A 307 35.11 36.58 -48.69
CA ASN A 307 35.09 36.24 -50.12
C ASN A 307 35.11 34.75 -50.62
N PRO A 308 34.73 34.49 -51.90
CA PRO A 308 33.75 33.45 -52.23
C PRO A 308 34.29 32.39 -53.21
N GLN A 309 33.62 31.23 -53.32
CA GLN A 309 33.46 30.55 -54.62
C GLN A 309 32.49 29.34 -54.56
N ASN A 310 31.51 29.40 -55.47
CA ASN A 310 30.93 28.34 -56.30
C ASN A 310 30.36 27.07 -55.64
N GLY A 311 29.06 26.87 -55.87
CA GLY A 311 28.42 25.56 -55.76
C GLY A 311 26.90 25.63 -55.84
N THR A 312 26.37 25.80 -57.04
CA THR A 312 24.96 25.76 -57.44
C THR A 312 24.16 24.60 -56.85
N GLY A 313 22.96 24.91 -56.32
CA GLY A 313 21.94 23.94 -55.93
C GLY A 313 20.68 24.65 -55.44
N GLU A 314 19.89 25.18 -56.38
CA GLU A 314 18.60 25.83 -56.09
C GLU A 314 17.63 24.87 -55.38
N GLN A 315 17.11 25.34 -54.25
CA GLN A 315 16.06 24.73 -53.44
C GLN A 315 14.68 24.90 -54.09
N ARG A 316 13.79 23.92 -53.93
CA ARG A 316 12.33 24.17 -53.98
C ARG A 316 11.69 23.76 -52.66
N ALA A 317 11.71 24.68 -51.71
CA ALA A 317 10.77 24.67 -50.59
C ALA A 317 9.39 25.12 -51.08
N PRO A 318 8.28 24.66 -50.46
CA PRO A 318 6.93 25.03 -50.86
C PRO A 318 6.70 26.55 -50.69
N ARG A 319 6.19 27.18 -51.73
CA ARG A 319 5.84 28.60 -51.75
C ARG A 319 4.59 28.81 -50.88
N GLU A 320 4.71 29.61 -49.83
CA GLU A 320 3.56 30.10 -49.07
C GLU A 320 2.65 30.92 -50.01
N VAL A 321 1.37 30.55 -50.04
CA VAL A 321 0.35 31.23 -50.83
C VAL A 321 -0.17 32.37 -49.96
N ASP A 322 0.00 33.60 -50.44
CA ASP A 322 -0.45 34.81 -49.77
C ASP A 322 -1.99 34.83 -49.76
N ALA A 323 -2.58 34.66 -48.57
CA ALA A 323 -4.04 34.49 -48.42
C ALA A 323 -4.83 35.76 -48.74
N GLU A 324 -4.17 36.92 -48.74
CA GLU A 324 -4.78 38.23 -49.06
C GLU A 324 -4.93 38.47 -50.57
N ALA A 325 -4.29 37.67 -51.42
CA ALA A 325 -4.42 37.78 -52.87
C ALA A 325 -5.62 36.99 -53.47
N VAL A 326 -6.30 36.16 -52.68
CA VAL A 326 -7.37 35.27 -53.17
C VAL A 326 -8.79 35.83 -52.94
N TRP A 327 -8.97 36.83 -52.06
CA TRP A 327 -10.32 37.24 -51.64
C TRP A 327 -10.70 38.72 -51.75
N GLY A 328 -9.88 39.59 -52.37
CA GLY A 328 -10.30 40.94 -52.78
C GLY A 328 -10.49 41.95 -51.65
#